data_AF-A0A1J5CR25-F1
#
_entry.id   AF-A0A1J5CR25-F1
#
_cell.length_a   1.000
_cell.length_b   1.000
_cell.length_c   1.000
_cell.angle_alpha   90.00
_cell.angle_beta   90.00
_cell.angle_gamma   90.00
#
_symmetry.space_group_name_H-M   'P 1'
#
loop_
_entity.id
_entity.type
_entity.pdbx_description
1 polymer ?
#
loop_
_entity_poly.entity_id
_entity_poly.type
_entity_poly.pdbx_seq_one_letter_code
_entity_poly.pdbx_strand_id
1 'polypeptide(L)'
;MSRSVFGYSGRRAVSLMEITVVAAISSAILGSAMMIMGRTGRTFQKGSGMLNTQVLLDSITDRLQNDVRGLRSLVLEPDETKYCNAKTLTFKAFADGKNCVIKYQFDPEKKALYRIVKEPGGNLDDDGNEKYDFHGSGQVIMAFFEPSNSWKDFRYLNFVLQVNADFVKEEDRAKKAGSRLAVVCQFYPKSLEPLSSFVQPKKN
;
A
#
# COMPACT_ATOMS: atom_id res chain seq x y z
N MET A 1 -79.66 -20.13 -52.14
CA MET A 1 -79.56 -18.85 -51.41
C MET A 1 -78.75 -19.11 -50.14
N SER A 2 -77.43 -18.93 -50.17
CA SER A 2 -76.63 -17.71 -49.98
C SER A 2 -76.29 -17.41 -48.50
N ARG A 3 -75.00 -17.15 -48.27
CA ARG A 3 -74.18 -17.15 -47.03
C ARG A 3 -74.28 -15.87 -46.19
N SER A 4 -73.88 -15.96 -44.91
CA SER A 4 -72.90 -15.10 -44.16
C SER A 4 -73.19 -15.25 -42.65
N VAL A 5 -72.39 -15.84 -41.75
CA VAL A 5 -70.96 -15.75 -41.39
C VAL A 5 -70.54 -14.41 -40.78
N PHE A 6 -69.83 -14.52 -39.63
CA PHE A 6 -68.94 -13.58 -38.92
C PHE A 6 -69.59 -12.61 -37.91
N GLY A 7 -69.00 -12.36 -36.74
CA GLY A 7 -67.59 -12.57 -36.38
C GLY A 7 -67.30 -12.65 -34.88
N TYR A 8 -66.26 -13.44 -34.60
CA TYR A 8 -65.68 -13.78 -33.31
C TYR A 8 -64.76 -12.68 -32.74
N SER A 9 -64.74 -12.61 -31.41
CA SER A 9 -63.57 -12.47 -30.52
C SER A 9 -62.47 -11.44 -30.83
N GLY A 10 -62.51 -10.31 -30.13
CA GLY A 10 -61.34 -9.47 -29.90
C GLY A 10 -60.53 -9.95 -28.69
N ARG A 11 -59.53 -10.80 -28.91
CA ARG A 11 -58.36 -11.01 -28.03
C ARG A 11 -57.37 -11.97 -28.71
N ARG A 12 -56.09 -11.56 -28.75
CA ARG A 12 -54.87 -12.30 -29.13
C ARG A 12 -54.46 -12.26 -30.61
N ALA A 13 -53.67 -11.25 -30.96
CA ALA A 13 -52.55 -11.38 -31.89
C ALA A 13 -51.63 -10.17 -31.65
N VAL A 14 -50.67 -10.29 -30.72
CA VAL A 14 -49.51 -9.39 -30.73
C VAL A 14 -48.77 -9.72 -32.02
N SER A 15 -48.56 -8.73 -32.88
CA SER A 15 -47.92 -8.93 -34.18
C SER A 15 -46.49 -9.44 -33.98
N LEU A 16 -46.02 -10.42 -34.77
CA LEU A 16 -44.62 -10.89 -34.73
C LEU A 16 -43.64 -9.71 -34.86
N MET A 17 -44.01 -8.68 -35.65
CA MET A 17 -43.24 -7.45 -35.79
C MET A 17 -43.12 -6.69 -34.46
N GLU A 18 -44.21 -6.57 -33.72
CA GLU A 18 -44.23 -5.91 -32.41
C GLU A 18 -43.34 -6.65 -31.41
N ILE A 19 -43.38 -7.99 -31.40
CA ILE A 19 -42.48 -8.81 -30.56
C ILE A 19 -41.01 -8.58 -30.94
N THR A 20 -40.69 -8.54 -32.23
CA THR A 20 -39.30 -8.29 -32.68
C THR A 20 -38.80 -6.90 -32.33
N VAL A 21 -39.66 -5.87 -32.44
CA VAL A 21 -39.30 -4.49 -32.08
C VAL A 21 -39.10 -4.38 -30.57
N VAL A 22 -40.01 -4.93 -29.76
CA VAL A 22 -39.88 -4.94 -28.30
C VAL A 22 -38.60 -5.70 -27.88
N ALA A 23 -38.35 -6.87 -28.46
CA ALA A 23 -37.14 -7.65 -28.18
C ALA A 23 -35.84 -6.90 -28.56
N ALA A 24 -35.83 -6.19 -29.68
CA ALA A 24 -34.68 -5.39 -30.11
C ALA A 24 -34.41 -4.22 -29.14
N ILE A 25 -35.46 -3.48 -28.74
CA ILE A 25 -35.36 -2.38 -27.79
C ILE A 25 -34.89 -2.91 -26.42
N SER A 26 -35.50 -4.00 -25.93
CA SER A 26 -35.09 -4.61 -24.66
C SER A 26 -33.63 -5.09 -24.68
N SER A 27 -33.18 -5.67 -25.79
CA SER A 27 -31.78 -6.09 -25.96
C SER A 27 -30.81 -4.92 -25.97
N ALA A 28 -31.17 -3.81 -26.62
CA ALA A 28 -30.38 -2.59 -26.64
C ALA A 28 -30.27 -1.94 -25.25
N ILE A 29 -31.37 -1.91 -24.49
CA ILE A 29 -31.40 -1.41 -23.11
C ILE A 29 -30.53 -2.30 -22.21
N LEU A 30 -30.69 -3.63 -22.31
CA LEU A 30 -29.89 -4.58 -21.53
C LEU A 30 -28.40 -4.45 -21.84
N GLY A 31 -28.02 -4.34 -23.12
CA GLY A 31 -26.63 -4.12 -23.53
C GLY A 31 -26.05 -2.81 -22.98
N SER A 32 -26.84 -1.74 -22.99
CA SER A 32 -26.45 -0.44 -22.42
C SER A 32 -26.27 -0.54 -20.89
N ALA A 33 -27.20 -1.20 -20.19
CA ALA A 33 -27.11 -1.43 -18.75
C ALA A 33 -25.88 -2.27 -18.38
N MET A 34 -25.59 -3.33 -19.15
CA MET A 34 -24.39 -4.16 -18.96
C MET A 34 -23.09 -3.37 -19.18
N MET A 35 -23.04 -2.48 -20.18
CA MET A 35 -21.88 -1.61 -20.40
C MET A 35 -21.65 -0.65 -19.24
N ILE A 36 -22.71 -0.06 -18.69
CA ILE A 36 -22.64 0.82 -17.53
C ILE A 36 -22.17 0.04 -16.30
N MET A 37 -22.79 -1.11 -16.00
CA MET A 37 -22.39 -1.97 -14.88
C MET A 37 -20.92 -2.41 -15.00
N GLY A 38 -20.47 -2.81 -16.19
CA GLY A 38 -19.09 -3.19 -16.42
C GLY A 38 -18.09 -2.05 -16.22
N ARG A 39 -18.44 -0.82 -16.63
CA ARG A 39 -17.62 0.38 -16.38
C ARG A 39 -17.60 0.74 -14.90
N THR A 40 -18.77 0.79 -14.26
CA THR A 40 -18.90 1.15 -12.84
C THR A 40 -18.19 0.14 -11.94
N GLY A 41 -18.32 -1.15 -12.21
CA GLY A 41 -17.61 -2.20 -11.46
C GLY A 41 -16.09 -2.06 -11.54
N ARG A 42 -15.55 -1.75 -12.74
CA ARG A 42 -14.10 -1.48 -12.89
C ARG A 42 -13.66 -0.22 -12.15
N THR A 43 -14.45 0.85 -12.20
CA THR A 43 -14.14 2.09 -11.47
C THR A 43 -14.16 1.87 -9.96
N PHE A 44 -15.15 1.14 -9.45
CA PHE A 44 -15.26 0.81 -8.03
C PHE A 44 -14.10 -0.06 -7.55
N GLN A 45 -13.73 -1.10 -8.31
CA GLN A 45 -12.56 -1.95 -8.00
C GLN A 45 -11.26 -1.14 -7.95
N LYS A 46 -11.03 -0.26 -8.94
CA LYS A 46 -9.86 0.63 -8.95
C LYS A 46 -9.86 1.61 -7.78
N GLY A 47 -11.02 2.18 -7.45
CA GLY A 47 -11.17 3.09 -6.31
C GLY A 47 -10.90 2.38 -4.97
N SER A 48 -11.45 1.19 -4.78
CA SER A 48 -11.22 0.38 -3.57
C SER A 48 -9.76 -0.05 -3.42
N GLY A 49 -9.11 -0.49 -4.50
CA GLY A 49 -7.67 -0.81 -4.50
C GLY A 49 -6.80 0.40 -4.16
N MET A 50 -7.14 1.57 -4.70
CA MET A 50 -6.43 2.81 -4.41
C MET A 50 -6.57 3.22 -2.94
N LEU A 51 -7.76 3.10 -2.34
CA LEU A 51 -7.98 3.39 -0.91
C LEU A 51 -7.17 2.46 -0.02
N ASN A 52 -7.16 1.15 -0.30
CA ASN A 52 -6.37 0.20 0.48
C ASN A 52 -4.86 0.53 0.41
N THR A 53 -4.40 0.99 -0.74
CA THR A 53 -3.00 1.36 -0.97
C THR A 53 -2.62 2.65 -0.27
N GLN A 54 -3.54 3.61 -0.23
CA GLN A 54 -3.37 4.82 0.56
C GLN A 54 -3.28 4.49 2.06
N VAL A 55 -4.14 3.61 2.57
CA VAL A 55 -4.07 3.15 3.96
C VAL A 55 -2.74 2.44 4.26
N LEU A 56 -2.24 1.60 3.35
CA LEU A 56 -0.92 0.98 3.49
C LEU A 56 0.20 2.02 3.54
N LEU A 57 0.16 3.01 2.64
CA LEU A 57 1.15 4.09 2.56
C LEU A 57 1.14 4.90 3.86
N ASP A 58 -0.02 5.37 4.29
CA ASP A 58 -0.20 6.16 5.52
C ASP A 58 0.27 5.35 6.74
N SER A 59 -0.06 4.05 6.81
CA SER A 59 0.38 3.18 7.89
C SER A 59 1.90 3.02 7.95
N ILE A 60 2.57 2.88 6.80
CA ILE A 60 4.03 2.79 6.73
C ILE A 60 4.65 4.12 7.16
N THR A 61 4.15 5.25 6.65
CA THR A 61 4.71 6.57 6.95
C THR A 61 4.52 6.95 8.41
N ASP A 62 3.36 6.68 8.99
CA ASP A 62 3.06 7.00 10.39
C ASP A 62 3.90 6.15 11.35
N ARG A 63 4.03 4.85 11.07
CA ARG A 63 4.88 3.96 11.90
C ARG A 63 6.34 4.37 11.81
N LEU A 64 6.85 4.62 10.61
CA LEU A 64 8.24 5.07 10.42
C LEU A 64 8.49 6.43 11.08
N GLN A 65 7.54 7.36 10.97
CA GLN A 65 7.63 8.65 11.65
C GLN A 65 7.74 8.48 13.17
N ASN A 66 6.89 7.64 13.76
CA ASN A 66 6.89 7.40 15.20
C ASN A 66 8.18 6.72 15.66
N ASP A 67 8.67 5.75 14.90
CA ASP A 67 9.92 5.04 15.21
C ASP A 67 11.13 5.98 15.11
N VAL A 68 11.23 6.77 14.04
CA VAL A 68 12.32 7.75 13.87
C VAL A 68 12.25 8.84 14.96
N ARG A 69 11.06 9.25 15.38
CA ARG A 69 10.90 10.18 16.52
C ARG A 69 11.41 9.57 17.82
N GLY A 70 11.19 8.27 18.04
CA GLY A 70 11.68 7.51 19.20
C GLY A 70 13.14 7.06 19.11
N LEU A 71 13.84 7.41 18.03
CA LEU A 71 15.22 7.01 17.79
C LEU A 71 16.15 7.56 18.88
N ARG A 72 16.90 6.66 19.51
CA ARG A 72 17.90 6.99 20.55
C ARG A 72 19.33 6.81 20.05
N SER A 73 19.58 5.68 19.40
CA SER A 73 20.90 5.39 18.84
C SER A 73 20.79 4.45 17.67
N LEU A 74 21.74 4.55 16.76
CA LEU A 74 21.83 3.66 15.61
C LEU A 74 22.63 2.42 15.99
N VAL A 75 22.25 1.27 15.45
CA VAL A 75 23.03 0.05 15.60
C VAL A 75 24.16 0.11 14.57
N LEU A 76 25.27 0.72 14.97
CA LEU A 76 26.52 0.78 14.19
C LEU A 76 27.41 -0.38 14.64
N GLU A 77 27.18 -1.57 14.08
CA GLU A 77 28.14 -2.68 14.15
C GLU A 77 29.19 -2.52 13.02
N PRO A 78 30.35 -3.21 13.08
CA PRO A 78 31.54 -2.86 12.29
C PRO A 78 31.36 -2.80 10.75
N ASP A 79 30.30 -3.42 10.21
CA ASP A 79 29.87 -3.26 8.81
C ASP A 79 28.69 -2.29 8.70
N GLU A 80 28.98 -0.99 8.53
CA GLU A 80 27.97 0.06 8.36
C GLU A 80 26.98 -0.24 7.22
N THR A 81 27.48 -0.82 6.13
CA THR A 81 26.71 -1.16 4.92
C THR A 81 25.70 -2.28 5.11
N LYS A 82 25.85 -3.10 6.15
CA LYS A 82 24.98 -4.25 6.43
C LYS A 82 23.72 -3.87 7.22
N TYR A 83 23.82 -2.84 8.07
CA TYR A 83 22.75 -2.46 8.99
C TYR A 83 22.02 -1.17 8.59
N CYS A 84 22.72 -0.24 7.92
CA CYS A 84 22.20 1.03 7.47
C CYS A 84 22.65 1.29 6.02
N ASN A 85 21.74 1.10 5.07
CA ASN A 85 21.95 1.38 3.65
C ASN A 85 20.65 1.89 3.02
N ALA A 86 20.66 2.15 1.71
CA ALA A 86 19.49 2.65 1.01
C ALA A 86 18.25 1.75 1.12
N LYS A 87 18.41 0.44 1.38
CA LYS A 87 17.32 -0.56 1.44
C LYS A 87 17.02 -1.08 2.85
N THR A 88 17.94 -0.90 3.79
CA THR A 88 17.84 -1.43 5.15
C THR A 88 18.19 -0.35 6.17
N LEU A 89 17.38 -0.22 7.20
CA LEU A 89 17.57 0.74 8.27
C LEU A 89 17.38 0.05 9.61
N THR A 90 18.41 0.03 10.46
CA THR A 90 18.37 -0.60 11.78
C THR A 90 18.76 0.37 12.87
N PHE A 91 17.90 0.54 13.89
CA PHE A 91 18.16 1.47 14.98
C PHE A 91 17.51 1.04 16.29
N LYS A 92 18.01 1.59 17.40
CA LYS A 92 17.41 1.47 18.73
C LYS A 92 16.44 2.62 18.93
N ALA A 93 15.20 2.28 19.24
CA ALA A 93 14.14 3.22 19.52
C ALA A 93 13.52 2.93 20.88
N PHE A 94 12.91 3.97 21.45
CA PHE A 94 12.02 3.81 22.60
C PHE A 94 10.58 3.73 22.09
N ALA A 95 9.99 2.54 22.17
CA ALA A 95 8.62 2.26 21.77
C ALA A 95 7.90 1.59 22.93
N ASP A 96 6.65 1.99 23.19
CA ASP A 96 5.77 1.39 24.23
C ASP A 96 6.42 1.23 25.61
N GLY A 97 7.22 2.22 26.03
CA GLY A 97 7.87 2.23 27.33
C GLY A 97 9.13 1.37 27.44
N LYS A 98 9.57 0.72 26.36
CA LYS A 98 10.74 -0.17 26.32
C LYS A 98 11.76 0.26 25.26
N ASN A 99 13.01 -0.11 25.46
CA ASN A 99 14.05 0.01 24.43
C ASN A 99 13.96 -1.20 23.49
N CYS A 100 13.68 -0.96 22.22
CA CYS A 100 13.52 -1.97 21.19
C CYS A 100 14.49 -1.72 20.03
N VAL A 101 14.90 -2.77 19.33
CA VAL A 101 15.66 -2.65 18.08
C VAL A 101 14.69 -2.77 16.93
N ILE A 102 14.61 -1.75 16.09
CA ILE A 102 13.72 -1.71 14.93
C ILE A 102 14.57 -1.86 13.68
N LYS A 103 14.18 -2.78 12.81
CA LYS A 103 14.79 -3.02 11.51
C LYS A 103 13.74 -2.89 10.41
N TYR A 104 14.01 -1.99 9.49
CA TYR A 104 13.33 -1.90 8.21
C TYR A 104 14.16 -2.56 7.12
N GLN A 105 13.53 -3.37 6.28
CA GLN A 105 14.19 -4.04 5.16
C GLN A 105 13.29 -4.07 3.93
N PHE A 106 13.74 -3.44 2.85
CA PHE A 106 13.10 -3.55 1.55
C PHE A 106 13.65 -4.74 0.78
N ASP A 107 12.75 -5.62 0.36
CA ASP A 107 13.03 -6.75 -0.52
C ASP A 107 12.49 -6.44 -1.94
N PRO A 108 13.37 -6.19 -2.93
CA PRO A 108 12.95 -5.89 -4.29
C PRO A 108 12.38 -7.10 -5.04
N GLU A 109 12.74 -8.33 -4.64
CA GLU A 109 12.24 -9.55 -5.28
C GLU A 109 10.81 -9.82 -4.84
N LYS A 110 10.58 -9.76 -3.51
CA LYS A 110 9.24 -9.90 -2.93
C LYS A 110 8.40 -8.65 -3.06
N LYS A 111 8.98 -7.52 -3.51
CA LYS A 111 8.32 -6.21 -3.62
C LYS A 111 7.61 -5.86 -2.31
N ALA A 112 8.34 -6.00 -1.22
CA ALA A 112 7.82 -5.92 0.14
C ALA A 112 8.75 -5.08 1.02
N LEU A 113 8.14 -4.29 1.91
CA LEU A 113 8.87 -3.61 2.99
C LEU A 113 8.54 -4.33 4.29
N TYR A 114 9.57 -4.80 4.99
CA TYR A 114 9.45 -5.46 6.26
C TYR A 114 9.86 -4.51 7.38
N ARG A 115 9.05 -4.47 8.45
CA ARG A 115 9.43 -3.91 9.74
C ARG A 115 9.48 -5.04 10.74
N ILE A 116 10.63 -5.17 11.39
CA ILE A 116 10.92 -6.17 12.41
C ILE A 116 11.28 -5.41 13.68
N VAL A 117 10.54 -5.63 14.76
CA VAL A 117 10.84 -5.05 16.08
C VAL A 117 11.36 -6.16 16.96
N LYS A 118 12.58 -6.04 17.48
CA LYS A 118 13.11 -6.95 18.50
C LYS A 118 12.95 -6.29 19.85
N GLU A 119 11.97 -6.79 20.61
CA GLU A 119 11.76 -6.43 22.01
C GLU A 119 12.68 -7.25 22.93
N PRO A 120 13.03 -6.73 24.12
CA PRO A 120 13.62 -7.53 25.19
C PRO A 120 12.58 -8.55 25.68
N GLY A 121 12.60 -9.74 25.08
CA GLY A 121 11.60 -10.80 25.25
C GLY A 121 11.30 -11.60 23.97
N GLY A 122 11.78 -11.12 22.81
CA GLY A 122 11.46 -11.71 21.51
C GLY A 122 10.14 -11.15 20.95
N ASN A 123 10.09 -10.93 19.64
CA ASN A 123 8.86 -10.57 18.94
C ASN A 123 8.58 -11.66 17.93
N LEU A 124 8.06 -12.75 18.47
CA LEU A 124 7.68 -13.90 17.70
C LEU A 124 6.16 -13.86 17.50
N ASP A 125 5.70 -14.24 16.32
CA ASP A 125 4.29 -14.56 16.10
C ASP A 125 3.90 -15.82 16.89
N ASP A 126 2.61 -16.18 16.85
CA ASP A 126 2.08 -17.34 17.57
C ASP A 126 2.76 -18.67 17.13
N ASP A 127 3.44 -18.66 15.98
CA ASP A 127 4.18 -19.78 15.39
C ASP A 127 5.69 -19.76 15.69
N GLY A 128 6.20 -18.77 16.43
CA GLY A 128 7.61 -18.68 16.79
C GLY A 128 8.51 -18.03 15.74
N ASN A 129 7.96 -17.35 14.73
CA ASN A 129 8.70 -16.62 13.69
C ASN A 129 8.74 -15.11 13.95
N GLU A 130 9.72 -14.39 13.38
CA GLU A 130 9.78 -12.92 13.51
C GLU A 130 8.47 -12.28 13.00
N LYS A 131 7.78 -11.54 13.87
CA LYS A 131 6.53 -10.87 13.52
C LYS A 131 6.78 -9.72 12.56
N TYR A 132 6.13 -9.76 11.40
CA TYR A 132 6.19 -8.70 10.40
C TYR A 132 4.97 -7.80 10.46
N ASP A 133 5.25 -6.50 10.53
CA ASP A 133 4.22 -5.51 10.79
C ASP A 133 3.42 -5.07 9.55
N PHE A 134 3.93 -5.36 8.35
CA PHE A 134 3.36 -4.91 7.09
C PHE A 134 2.86 -6.07 6.24
N HIS A 135 1.58 -6.00 5.88
CA HIS A 135 0.92 -6.95 4.99
C HIS A 135 0.85 -6.31 3.61
N GLY A 136 1.77 -6.65 2.70
CA GLY A 136 1.84 -6.00 1.40
C GLY A 136 2.86 -6.60 0.43
N SER A 137 3.09 -7.90 0.50
CA SER A 137 3.98 -8.59 -0.46
C SER A 137 3.50 -8.35 -1.89
N GLY A 138 4.39 -7.93 -2.79
CA GLY A 138 4.06 -7.61 -4.17
C GLY A 138 3.61 -6.18 -4.45
N GLN A 139 3.37 -5.36 -3.44
CA GLN A 139 2.82 -4.01 -3.61
C GLN A 139 3.87 -2.90 -3.53
N VAL A 140 4.99 -3.11 -2.84
CA VAL A 140 6.06 -2.11 -2.70
C VAL A 140 7.02 -2.23 -3.88
N ILE A 141 6.96 -1.26 -4.79
CA ILE A 141 7.83 -1.22 -5.98
C ILE A 141 9.23 -0.75 -5.59
N MET A 142 9.29 0.24 -4.71
CA MET A 142 10.53 0.91 -4.32
C MET A 142 10.38 1.42 -2.91
N ALA A 143 11.39 1.20 -2.09
CA ALA A 143 11.57 1.90 -0.83
C ALA A 143 13.05 2.23 -0.69
N PHE A 144 13.36 3.50 -0.37
CA PHE A 144 14.71 3.88 -0.02
C PHE A 144 14.80 4.85 1.15
N PHE A 145 15.89 4.69 1.90
CA PHE A 145 16.22 5.49 3.07
C PHE A 145 17.50 6.28 2.79
N GLU A 146 17.46 7.58 2.97
CA GLU A 146 18.59 8.46 2.70
C GLU A 146 18.77 9.47 3.86
N PRO A 147 19.85 9.39 4.63
CA PRO A 147 20.15 10.37 5.67
C PRO A 147 20.56 11.71 5.06
N SER A 148 20.27 12.82 5.73
CA SER A 148 20.61 14.17 5.25
C SER A 148 22.12 14.41 5.03
N ASN A 149 22.97 13.66 5.74
CA ASN A 149 24.43 13.84 5.67
C ASN A 149 25.15 12.49 5.79
N SER A 150 25.04 11.83 6.95
CA SER A 150 25.61 10.51 7.17
C SER A 150 24.69 9.64 8.01
N TRP A 151 24.86 8.33 7.94
CA TRP A 151 24.13 7.45 8.85
C TRP A 151 24.47 7.74 10.30
N LYS A 152 25.71 8.09 10.64
CA LYS A 152 26.11 8.35 12.04
C LYS A 152 25.52 9.62 12.64
N ASP A 153 25.33 10.62 11.79
CA ASP A 153 24.90 11.95 12.17
C ASP A 153 24.04 12.52 11.04
N PHE A 154 22.72 12.39 11.20
CA PHE A 154 21.73 12.98 10.31
C PHE A 154 20.74 13.83 11.09
N ARG A 155 20.38 14.98 10.52
CA ARG A 155 19.35 15.88 11.07
C ARG A 155 17.95 15.41 10.73
N TYR A 156 17.81 14.79 9.57
CA TYR A 156 16.57 14.18 9.10
C TYR A 156 16.88 12.99 8.21
N LEU A 157 15.93 12.08 8.14
CA LEU A 157 15.93 10.92 7.26
C LEU A 157 14.92 11.17 6.14
N ASN A 158 15.39 11.19 4.90
CA ASN A 158 14.52 11.09 3.74
C ASN A 158 14.08 9.64 3.56
N PHE A 159 12.79 9.45 3.35
CA PHE A 159 12.22 8.16 3.00
C PHE A 159 11.39 8.33 1.75
N VAL A 160 11.63 7.47 0.77
CA VAL A 160 10.84 7.45 -0.45
C VAL A 160 10.25 6.07 -0.61
N LEU A 161 8.95 6.06 -0.87
CA LEU A 161 8.16 4.85 -1.02
C LEU A 161 7.31 4.97 -2.28
N GLN A 162 7.35 3.94 -3.11
CA GLN A 162 6.45 3.76 -4.22
C GLN A 162 5.70 2.44 -4.06
N VAL A 163 4.38 2.52 -4.10
CA VAL A 163 3.47 1.38 -4.00
C VAL A 163 2.58 1.29 -5.24
N ASN A 164 2.17 0.07 -5.56
CA ASN A 164 1.22 -0.21 -6.62
C ASN A 164 -0.12 -0.63 -6.02
N ALA A 165 -1.21 -0.07 -6.52
CA ALA A 165 -2.53 -0.37 -5.99
C ALA A 165 -3.04 -1.76 -6.36
N ASP A 166 -2.57 -2.25 -7.50
CA ASP A 166 -2.89 -3.58 -7.97
C ASP A 166 -1.67 -4.49 -7.76
N PHE A 167 -1.90 -5.69 -7.20
CA PHE A 167 -0.95 -6.80 -7.35
C PHE A 167 -0.97 -7.22 -8.83
N VAL A 168 -0.18 -6.52 -9.64
CA VAL A 168 -0.03 -6.84 -11.07
C VAL A 168 1.05 -7.90 -11.18
N LYS A 169 0.64 -9.15 -11.45
CA LYS A 169 1.57 -10.19 -11.91
C LYS A 169 2.35 -9.65 -13.10
N GLU A 170 3.64 -9.95 -13.17
CA GLU A 170 4.56 -9.35 -14.14
C GLU A 170 4.10 -9.52 -15.60
N GLU A 171 3.47 -10.64 -15.89
CA GLU A 171 2.86 -11.00 -17.18
C GLU A 171 1.71 -10.07 -17.61
N ASP A 172 1.00 -9.47 -16.65
CA ASP A 172 -0.15 -8.61 -16.91
C ASP A 172 0.22 -7.12 -16.98
N ARG A 173 1.48 -6.74 -16.69
CA ARG A 173 1.92 -5.33 -16.66
C ARG A 173 1.76 -4.60 -17.99
N ALA A 174 1.95 -5.30 -19.11
CA ALA A 174 1.80 -4.69 -20.44
C ALA A 174 0.33 -4.36 -20.79
N LYS A 175 -0.64 -5.01 -20.11
CA LYS A 175 -2.07 -4.86 -20.37
C LYS A 175 -2.81 -4.08 -19.28
N LYS A 176 -2.24 -3.98 -18.07
CA LYS A 176 -2.81 -3.23 -16.94
C LYS A 176 -1.79 -2.21 -16.44
N ALA A 177 -1.99 -0.95 -16.82
CA ALA A 177 -1.38 0.18 -16.12
C ALA A 177 -2.00 0.27 -14.73
N GLY A 178 -1.36 -0.36 -13.74
CA GLY A 178 -1.75 -0.26 -12.33
C GLY A 178 -1.58 1.16 -11.82
N SER A 179 -2.45 1.58 -10.90
CA SER A 179 -2.34 2.89 -10.24
C SER A 179 -1.14 2.88 -9.30
N ARG A 180 -0.20 3.81 -9.50
CA ARG A 180 1.02 3.93 -8.69
C ARG A 180 0.88 5.13 -7.77
N LEU A 181 1.19 4.95 -6.50
CA LEU A 181 1.31 6.03 -5.53
C LEU A 181 2.76 6.12 -5.09
N ALA A 182 3.28 7.33 -5.01
CA ALA A 182 4.63 7.61 -4.54
C ALA A 182 4.56 8.70 -3.48
N VAL A 183 5.35 8.53 -2.43
CA VAL A 183 5.51 9.52 -1.36
C VAL A 183 6.99 9.71 -1.07
N VAL A 184 7.34 10.96 -0.78
CA VAL A 184 8.64 11.37 -0.26
C VAL A 184 8.38 12.03 1.09
N CYS A 185 8.95 11.46 2.14
CA CYS A 185 8.79 11.94 3.52
C CYS A 185 10.14 12.34 4.09
N GLN A 186 10.14 13.34 4.96
CA GLN A 186 11.29 13.72 5.77
C GLN A 186 10.95 13.53 7.24
N PHE A 187 11.75 12.72 7.93
CA PHE A 187 11.54 12.41 9.34
C PHE A 187 12.65 13.00 10.20
N TYR A 188 12.24 13.67 11.28
CA TYR A 188 13.14 14.34 12.21
C TYR A 188 13.19 13.56 13.53
N PRO A 189 14.36 13.04 13.94
CA PRO A 189 14.52 12.40 15.24
C PRO A 189 14.41 13.42 16.37
N LYS A 190 13.69 13.10 17.44
CA LYS A 190 13.55 14.01 18.62
C LYS A 190 14.71 13.86 19.61
N SER A 191 15.33 12.68 19.65
CA SER A 191 16.20 12.23 20.74
C SER A 191 17.65 11.92 20.34
N LEU A 192 18.07 12.34 19.14
CA LEU A 192 19.50 12.52 18.87
C LEU A 192 19.94 13.77 19.63
N GLU A 193 20.14 13.66 20.94
CA GLU A 193 20.92 14.67 21.66
C GLU A 193 22.24 14.85 20.89
N PRO A 194 22.69 16.09 20.65
CA PRO A 194 24.01 16.27 20.12
C PRO A 194 24.97 15.54 21.07
N LEU A 195 25.86 14.70 20.53
CA LEU A 195 27.04 14.20 21.20
C LEU A 195 28.01 15.36 21.54
N SER A 196 27.51 16.51 21.97
CA SER A 196 28.25 17.48 22.75
C SER A 196 28.44 16.86 24.12
N SER A 197 29.52 16.09 24.26
CA SER A 197 30.18 15.95 25.54
C SER A 197 30.28 17.36 26.15
N PHE A 198 29.52 17.60 27.21
CA PHE A 198 29.83 18.67 28.16
C PHE A 198 31.16 18.29 28.83
N VAL A 199 32.26 18.50 28.11
CA VAL A 199 33.56 18.72 28.73
C VAL A 199 33.37 20.02 29.49
N GLN A 200 33.04 19.90 30.77
CA GLN A 200 33.18 21.02 31.68
C GLN A 200 34.62 21.51 31.53
N PRO A 201 34.87 22.78 31.17
CA PRO A 201 36.21 23.31 31.28
C PRO A 201 36.57 23.20 32.76
N LYS A 202 37.59 22.38 33.07
CA LYS A 202 38.25 22.43 34.37
C LYS A 202 38.69 23.87 34.56
N LYS A 203 38.03 24.58 35.48
CA LYS A 203 38.57 25.82 36.04
C LYS A 203 39.85 25.43 36.77
N ASN A 204 40.99 25.81 36.19
CA ASN A 204 42.20 26.05 36.97
C ASN A 204 42.10 27.45 37.57
#